data_AF-A0A2S1QD08-F1
#
_entry.id   AF-A0A2S1QD08-F1
#
_cell.length_a   1.000
_cell.length_b   1.000
_cell.length_c   1.000
_cell.angle_alpha   90.00
_cell.angle_beta   90.00
_cell.angle_gamma   90.00
#
_symmetry.space_group_name_H-M   'P 1'
#
loop_
_entity.id
_entity.type
_entity.pdbx_description
1 polymer ?
#
loop_
_entity_poly.entity_id
_entity_poly.type
_entity_poly.pdbx_seq_one_letter_code
_entity_poly.pdbx_strand_id
1 'polypeptide(L)'
;MALSLEASFYLYPVFGVLMFLYVYKATGQFHFPFLITLVSGMIAEIFFLIDFERYTYIVSIAMVFCFSSMLYALREVMHFQVKNFPKHLFVEVFLGVFSVTMFISYLAYNILPEIADLPVFLVSFVSLLIFVSLLYAIPLFNKHPSNLLLTFVATAVLVESTFAFIYTYILNIHFFLLITLLCAGIAKVIFGMFLTRLESTKKIDDDYI
;
A
#
# COMPACT_ATOMS: atom_id res chain seq x y z
N MET A 1 15.38 -24.13 -2.04
CA MET A 1 14.31 -23.40 -1.34
C MET A 1 14.84 -22.61 -0.15
N ALA A 2 15.66 -23.20 0.73
CA ALA A 2 16.42 -22.44 1.73
C ALA A 2 17.25 -21.30 1.08
N LEU A 3 17.94 -21.62 -0.03
CA LEU A 3 18.74 -20.64 -0.80
C LEU A 3 17.92 -19.48 -1.40
N SER A 4 16.63 -19.68 -1.72
CA SER A 4 15.77 -18.63 -2.29
C SER A 4 15.16 -17.73 -1.20
N LEU A 5 14.88 -18.28 -0.02
CA LEU A 5 14.42 -17.48 1.13
C LEU A 5 15.56 -16.62 1.67
N GLU A 6 16.75 -17.22 1.84
CA GLU A 6 17.98 -16.52 2.26
C GLU A 6 18.36 -15.39 1.32
N ALA A 7 18.31 -15.62 -0.01
CA ALA A 7 18.56 -14.55 -0.98
C ALA A 7 17.55 -13.39 -0.84
N SER A 8 16.28 -13.69 -0.58
CA SER A 8 15.25 -12.65 -0.37
C SER A 8 15.57 -11.76 0.85
N PHE A 9 16.10 -12.30 1.95
CA PHE A 9 16.51 -11.50 3.12
C PHE A 9 17.55 -10.43 2.80
N TYR A 10 18.44 -10.69 1.85
CA TYR A 10 19.45 -9.71 1.41
C TYR A 10 18.91 -8.79 0.31
N LEU A 11 18.00 -9.29 -0.54
CA LEU A 11 17.44 -8.52 -1.65
C LEU A 11 16.46 -7.43 -1.17
N TYR A 12 15.65 -7.66 -0.12
CA TYR A 12 14.72 -6.64 0.39
C TYR A 12 15.45 -5.36 0.88
N PRO A 13 16.46 -5.45 1.77
CA PRO A 13 17.23 -4.27 2.20
C PRO A 13 17.90 -3.55 1.04
N VAL A 14 18.52 -4.30 0.12
CA VAL A 14 19.18 -3.72 -1.06
C VAL A 14 18.16 -2.99 -1.94
N PHE A 15 17.00 -3.60 -2.20
CA PHE A 15 15.92 -2.97 -2.94
C PHE A 15 15.43 -1.69 -2.25
N GLY A 16 15.20 -1.73 -0.93
CA GLY A 16 14.78 -0.56 -0.15
C GLY A 16 15.80 0.58 -0.23
N VAL A 17 17.09 0.28 -0.06
CA VAL A 17 18.16 1.28 -0.16
C VAL A 17 18.24 1.88 -1.57
N LEU A 18 18.21 1.05 -2.61
CA LEU A 18 18.26 1.50 -4.00
C LEU A 18 17.05 2.38 -4.34
N MET A 19 15.85 2.02 -3.88
CA MET A 19 14.65 2.82 -4.06
C MET A 19 14.73 4.16 -3.34
N PHE A 20 15.25 4.19 -2.11
CA PHE A 20 15.44 5.44 -1.39
C PHE A 20 16.46 6.34 -2.09
N LEU A 21 17.59 5.79 -2.52
CA LEU A 21 18.62 6.52 -3.27
C LEU A 21 18.09 7.06 -4.61
N TYR A 22 17.25 6.29 -5.31
CA TYR A 22 16.59 6.73 -6.53
C TYR A 22 15.73 7.97 -6.28
N VAL A 23 14.86 7.94 -5.27
CA VAL A 23 14.00 9.09 -4.94
C VAL A 23 14.85 10.28 -4.47
N TYR A 24 15.82 10.07 -3.58
CA TYR A 24 16.72 11.13 -3.10
C TYR A 24 17.48 11.80 -4.24
N LYS A 25 18.02 11.02 -5.18
CA LYS A 25 18.74 11.55 -6.35
C LYS A 25 17.82 12.32 -7.30
N ALA A 26 16.58 11.87 -7.46
CA ALA A 26 15.62 12.50 -8.36
C ALA A 26 15.01 13.80 -7.81
N THR A 27 14.74 13.88 -6.50
CA THR A 27 14.13 15.05 -5.87
C THR A 27 15.14 16.00 -5.22
N GLY A 28 16.35 15.51 -4.92
CA GLY A 28 17.34 16.25 -4.11
C GLY A 28 16.95 16.42 -2.64
N GLN A 29 15.85 15.79 -2.20
CA GLN A 29 15.28 15.95 -0.86
C GLN A 29 15.27 14.63 -0.09
N PHE A 30 15.57 14.70 1.20
CA PHE A 30 15.50 13.55 2.09
C PHE A 30 14.04 13.33 2.54
N HIS A 31 13.34 12.41 1.88
CA HIS A 31 11.95 12.07 2.20
C HIS A 31 11.86 11.11 3.40
N PHE A 32 11.92 11.65 4.61
CA PHE A 32 11.76 10.87 5.85
C PHE A 32 10.54 9.92 5.86
N PRO A 33 9.33 10.35 5.44
CA PRO A 33 8.17 9.46 5.45
C PRO A 33 8.34 8.26 4.51
N PHE A 34 8.97 8.47 3.35
CA PHE A 34 9.25 7.40 2.40
C PHE A 34 10.27 6.39 2.95
N LEU A 35 11.28 6.86 3.70
CA LEU A 35 12.21 5.96 4.39
C LEU A 35 11.47 5.07 5.41
N ILE A 36 10.57 5.66 6.21
CA ILE A 36 9.76 4.91 7.16
C ILE A 36 8.94 3.85 6.43
N THR A 37 8.26 4.22 5.34
CA THR A 37 7.50 3.28 4.50
C THR A 37 8.34 2.09 4.06
N LEU A 38 9.56 2.34 3.55
CA LEU A 38 10.44 1.28 3.08
C LEU A 38 10.87 0.37 4.23
N VAL A 39 11.31 0.94 5.36
CA VAL A 39 11.76 0.16 6.51
C VAL A 39 10.62 -0.67 7.11
N SER A 40 9.46 -0.06 7.34
CA SER A 40 8.30 -0.76 7.91
C SER A 40 7.75 -1.81 6.95
N GLY A 41 7.72 -1.52 5.64
CA GLY A 41 7.33 -2.50 4.62
C GLY A 41 8.26 -3.71 4.59
N MET A 42 9.58 -3.50 4.65
CA MET A 42 10.55 -4.59 4.70
C MET A 42 10.41 -5.45 5.97
N ILE A 43 10.20 -4.81 7.13
CA ILE A 43 9.95 -5.54 8.38
C ILE A 43 8.70 -6.42 8.22
N ALA A 44 7.60 -5.87 7.72
CA ALA A 44 6.36 -6.61 7.49
C ALA A 44 6.57 -7.80 6.53
N GLU A 45 7.22 -7.58 5.39
CA GLU A 45 7.51 -8.63 4.39
C GLU A 45 8.38 -9.75 4.96
N ILE A 46 9.44 -9.39 5.67
CA ILE A 46 10.38 -10.37 6.25
C ILE A 46 9.67 -11.24 7.30
N PHE A 47 8.96 -10.62 8.25
CA PHE A 47 8.28 -11.37 9.30
C PHE A 47 7.08 -12.16 8.77
N PHE A 48 6.41 -11.66 7.72
CA PHE A 48 5.38 -12.42 6.99
C PHE A 48 5.96 -13.69 6.35
N LEU A 49 7.16 -13.60 5.73
CA LEU A 49 7.82 -14.74 5.09
C LEU A 49 8.39 -15.77 6.07
N ILE A 50 8.80 -15.34 7.26
CA ILE A 50 9.30 -16.27 8.29
C ILE A 50 8.15 -17.12 8.82
N ASP A 51 7.14 -16.47 9.40
CA ASP A 51 6.01 -17.11 10.06
C ASP A 51 4.97 -16.04 10.41
N PHE A 52 3.95 -15.86 9.57
CA PHE A 52 2.93 -14.85 9.81
C PHE A 52 2.16 -15.11 11.10
N GLU A 53 1.76 -16.35 11.38
CA GLU A 53 0.95 -16.67 12.56
C GLU A 53 1.68 -16.26 13.85
N ARG A 54 2.97 -16.58 13.96
CA ARG A 54 3.77 -16.22 15.13
C ARG A 54 4.07 -14.73 15.23
N TYR A 55 4.21 -14.04 14.10
CA TYR A 55 4.64 -12.64 14.06
C TYR A 55 3.51 -11.66 13.66
N THR A 56 2.25 -12.08 13.75
CA THR A 56 1.08 -11.26 13.35
C THR A 56 1.12 -9.89 13.99
N TYR A 57 1.47 -9.79 15.28
CA TYR A 57 1.62 -8.53 15.99
C TYR A 57 2.64 -7.58 15.33
N ILE A 58 3.85 -8.08 15.03
CA ILE A 58 4.94 -7.29 14.44
C ILE A 58 4.57 -6.84 13.03
N VAL A 59 4.06 -7.77 12.22
CA VAL A 59 3.64 -7.50 10.84
C VAL A 59 2.53 -6.45 10.83
N SER A 60 1.51 -6.60 11.69
CA SER A 60 0.38 -5.67 11.77
C SER A 60 0.82 -4.26 12.14
N ILE A 61 1.67 -4.10 13.16
CA ILE A 61 2.19 -2.78 13.57
C ILE A 61 3.05 -2.17 12.47
N ALA A 62 3.92 -2.96 11.85
CA ALA A 62 4.76 -2.49 10.76
C ALA A 62 3.92 -1.99 9.56
N MET A 63 2.83 -2.69 9.22
CA MET A 63 1.90 -2.25 8.18
C MET A 63 1.17 -0.94 8.54
N VAL A 64 0.78 -0.74 9.80
CA VAL A 64 0.18 0.54 10.26
C VAL A 64 1.15 1.70 10.06
N PHE A 65 2.43 1.53 10.43
CA PHE A 65 3.46 2.54 10.19
C PHE A 65 3.71 2.77 8.69
N CYS A 66 3.67 1.70 7.89
CA CYS A 66 3.81 1.75 6.44
C CYS A 66 2.73 2.64 5.82
N PHE A 67 1.45 2.32 6.07
CA PHE A 67 0.34 3.09 5.52
C PHE A 67 0.31 4.52 6.04
N SER A 68 0.52 4.72 7.34
CA SER A 68 0.49 6.06 7.95
C SER A 68 1.60 6.96 7.39
N SER A 69 2.81 6.43 7.19
CA SER A 69 3.92 7.18 6.60
C SER A 69 3.71 7.50 5.12
N MET A 70 3.12 6.57 4.35
CA MET A 70 2.71 6.84 2.97
C MET A 70 1.66 7.94 2.89
N LEU A 71 0.60 7.88 3.72
CA LEU A 71 -0.41 8.94 3.78
C LEU A 71 0.19 10.28 4.17
N TYR A 72 1.12 10.29 5.13
CA TYR A 72 1.81 11.51 5.52
C TYR A 72 2.65 12.10 4.37
N ALA A 73 3.29 11.26 3.55
CA ALA A 73 3.98 11.71 2.33
C ALA A 73 3.02 12.34 1.30
N LEU A 74 1.76 11.89 1.28
CA LEU A 74 0.70 12.41 0.43
C LEU A 74 -0.02 13.64 0.99
N ARG A 75 0.35 14.15 2.17
CA ARG A 75 -0.37 15.26 2.83
C ARG A 75 -0.61 16.48 1.92
N GLU A 76 0.34 16.75 1.04
CA GLU A 76 0.35 17.92 0.14
C GLU A 76 -0.62 17.76 -1.04
N VAL A 77 -1.03 16.53 -1.37
CA VAL A 77 -1.98 16.24 -2.45
C VAL A 77 -3.36 15.83 -1.93
N MET A 78 -3.51 15.64 -0.60
CA MET A 78 -4.76 15.34 0.08
C MET A 78 -5.62 16.60 0.36
N HIS A 79 -5.70 17.52 -0.59
CA HIS A 79 -6.61 18.68 -0.52
C HIS A 79 -7.92 18.34 -1.23
N PHE A 80 -8.87 17.80 -0.47
CA PHE A 80 -10.18 17.40 -1.01
C PHE A 80 -11.11 18.60 -1.17
N GLN A 81 -11.23 19.13 -2.38
CA GLN A 81 -12.26 20.13 -2.70
C GLN A 81 -13.55 19.44 -3.17
N VAL A 82 -14.57 19.39 -2.30
CA VAL A 82 -15.86 18.72 -2.57
C VAL A 82 -16.56 19.21 -3.85
N LYS A 83 -16.30 20.47 -4.25
CA LYS A 83 -16.86 21.08 -5.47
C LYS A 83 -16.43 20.36 -6.76
N ASN A 84 -15.26 19.71 -6.75
CA ASN A 84 -14.67 19.09 -7.93
C ASN A 84 -15.15 17.65 -8.15
N PHE A 85 -15.97 17.09 -7.25
CA PHE A 85 -16.42 15.71 -7.35
C PHE A 85 -17.47 15.54 -8.47
N PRO A 86 -17.19 14.73 -9.51
CA PRO A 86 -18.16 14.48 -10.56
C PRO A 86 -19.33 13.64 -10.01
N LYS A 87 -20.51 14.26 -9.90
CA LYS A 87 -21.73 13.59 -9.36
C LYS A 87 -22.11 12.30 -10.09
N HIS A 88 -21.74 12.16 -11.37
CA HIS A 88 -22.02 10.95 -12.14
C HIS A 88 -21.17 9.74 -11.72
N LEU A 89 -19.97 9.97 -11.18
CA LEU A 89 -19.09 8.90 -10.68
C LEU A 89 -19.45 8.44 -9.25
N PHE A 90 -20.37 9.13 -8.56
CA PHE A 90 -20.71 8.79 -7.18
C PHE A 90 -21.19 7.34 -7.03
N VAL A 91 -22.05 6.90 -7.95
CA VAL A 91 -22.64 5.55 -7.93
C VAL A 91 -21.59 4.50 -8.25
N GLU A 92 -20.71 4.75 -9.22
CA GLU A 92 -19.63 3.84 -9.61
C GLU A 92 -18.60 3.68 -8.50
N VAL A 93 -18.19 4.79 -7.86
CA VAL A 93 -17.27 4.78 -6.72
C VAL A 93 -17.90 4.07 -5.53
N PHE A 94 -19.18 4.34 -5.24
CA PHE A 94 -19.90 3.65 -4.17
C PHE A 94 -19.98 2.14 -4.42
N LEU A 95 -20.34 1.72 -5.63
CA LEU A 95 -20.38 0.30 -6.00
C LEU A 95 -19.01 -0.35 -5.90
N GLY A 96 -17.95 0.31 -6.40
CA GLY A 96 -16.58 -0.19 -6.29
C GLY A 96 -16.13 -0.38 -4.84
N VAL A 97 -16.30 0.65 -4.01
CA VAL A 97 -15.97 0.59 -2.58
C VAL A 97 -16.81 -0.48 -1.87
N PHE A 98 -18.11 -0.56 -2.16
CA PHE A 98 -19.00 -1.55 -1.58
C PHE A 98 -18.59 -2.99 -1.93
N SER A 99 -18.33 -3.26 -3.21
CA SER A 99 -17.90 -4.59 -3.67
C SER A 99 -16.58 -5.01 -3.06
N VAL A 100 -15.59 -4.10 -3.03
CA VAL A 100 -14.27 -4.36 -2.42
C VAL A 100 -14.42 -4.59 -0.91
N THR A 101 -15.18 -3.74 -0.21
CA THR A 101 -15.41 -3.87 1.23
C THR A 101 -16.13 -5.17 1.58
N MET A 102 -17.15 -5.55 0.81
CA MET A 102 -17.89 -6.81 1.01
C MET A 102 -17.01 -8.03 0.77
N PHE A 103 -16.23 -8.03 -0.32
CA PHE A 103 -15.32 -9.13 -0.62
C PHE A 103 -14.25 -9.30 0.47
N ILE A 104 -13.63 -8.19 0.87
CA ILE A 104 -12.61 -8.15 1.92
C ILE A 104 -13.20 -8.54 3.28
N SER A 105 -14.41 -8.08 3.61
CA SER A 105 -15.09 -8.44 4.87
C SER A 105 -15.52 -9.91 4.89
N TYR A 106 -15.97 -10.45 3.76
CA TYR A 106 -16.32 -11.86 3.64
C TYR A 106 -15.08 -12.74 3.78
N LEU A 107 -13.97 -12.38 3.13
CA LEU A 107 -12.69 -13.04 3.34
C LEU A 107 -12.32 -13.00 4.81
N ALA A 108 -12.24 -11.80 5.41
CA ALA A 108 -11.89 -11.64 6.82
C ALA A 108 -12.79 -12.47 7.76
N TYR A 109 -14.11 -12.50 7.54
CA TYR A 109 -15.05 -13.26 8.38
C TYR A 109 -14.74 -14.77 8.43
N ASN A 110 -14.34 -15.36 7.30
CA ASN A 110 -14.08 -16.80 7.22
C ASN A 110 -12.77 -17.21 7.91
N ILE A 111 -11.80 -16.30 8.02
CA ILE A 111 -10.46 -16.55 8.59
C ILE A 111 -10.23 -15.88 9.94
N LEU A 112 -11.14 -15.02 10.38
CA LEU A 112 -11.10 -14.32 11.67
C LEU A 112 -10.79 -15.22 12.88
N PRO A 113 -11.33 -16.45 13.01
CA PRO A 113 -11.03 -17.31 14.16
C PRO A 113 -9.61 -17.91 14.14
N GLU A 114 -8.92 -17.90 12.99
CA GLU A 114 -7.58 -18.49 12.83
C GLU A 114 -6.45 -17.47 12.98
N ILE A 115 -6.78 -16.17 13.03
CA ILE A 115 -5.78 -15.09 13.10
C ILE A 115 -5.33 -14.88 14.55
N ALA A 116 -4.03 -15.09 14.79
CA ALA A 116 -3.37 -14.72 16.04
C ALA A 116 -3.40 -13.19 16.25
N ASP A 117 -3.48 -12.73 17.51
CA ASP A 117 -3.50 -11.29 17.85
C ASP A 117 -4.55 -10.46 17.08
N LEU A 118 -5.74 -11.04 16.92
CA LEU A 118 -6.86 -10.48 16.17
C LEU A 118 -7.11 -8.96 16.38
N PRO A 119 -7.07 -8.38 17.60
CA PRO A 119 -7.29 -6.94 17.78
C PRO A 119 -6.29 -6.07 17.01
N VAL A 120 -5.00 -6.44 17.02
CA VAL A 120 -3.93 -5.67 16.37
C VAL A 120 -4.01 -5.86 14.87
N PHE A 121 -4.32 -7.08 14.43
CA PHE A 121 -4.60 -7.38 13.04
C PHE A 121 -5.75 -6.51 12.50
N LEU A 122 -6.87 -6.41 13.22
CA LEU A 122 -8.02 -5.59 12.82
C LEU A 122 -7.64 -4.10 12.67
N VAL A 123 -6.78 -3.56 13.53
CA VAL A 123 -6.28 -2.18 13.39
C VAL A 123 -5.49 -2.02 12.09
N SER A 124 -4.62 -2.98 11.76
CA SER A 124 -3.85 -2.94 10.49
C SER A 124 -4.77 -3.07 9.27
N PHE A 125 -5.80 -3.89 9.36
CA PHE A 125 -6.79 -4.10 8.31
C PHE A 125 -7.66 -2.86 8.06
N VAL A 126 -8.13 -2.21 9.12
CA VAL A 126 -8.83 -0.92 9.01
C VAL A 126 -7.91 0.15 8.41
N SER A 127 -6.64 0.16 8.81
CA SER A 127 -5.63 1.08 8.24
C SER A 127 -5.43 0.84 6.75
N LEU A 128 -5.38 -0.41 6.30
CA LEU A 128 -5.34 -0.79 4.89
C LEU A 128 -6.56 -0.25 4.14
N LEU A 129 -7.77 -0.44 4.68
CA LEU A 129 -9.01 0.03 4.03
C LEU A 129 -9.04 1.55 3.90
N ILE A 130 -8.64 2.28 4.94
CA ILE A 130 -8.53 3.75 4.91
C ILE A 130 -7.50 4.18 3.87
N PHE A 131 -6.32 3.55 3.87
CA PHE A 131 -5.23 3.84 2.94
C PHE A 131 -5.68 3.69 1.48
N VAL A 132 -6.20 2.51 1.13
CA VAL A 132 -6.69 2.21 -0.22
C VAL A 132 -7.78 3.18 -0.65
N SER A 133 -8.74 3.47 0.25
CA SER A 133 -9.84 4.39 -0.04
C SER A 133 -9.33 5.79 -0.35
N LEU A 134 -8.37 6.31 0.43
CA LEU A 134 -7.78 7.62 0.21
C LEU A 134 -7.00 7.68 -1.11
N LEU A 135 -6.24 6.64 -1.45
CA LEU A 135 -5.48 6.60 -2.70
C LEU A 135 -6.39 6.56 -3.95
N TYR A 136 -7.55 5.89 -3.88
CA TYR A 136 -8.56 5.99 -4.93
C TYR A 136 -9.30 7.33 -4.94
N ALA A 137 -9.44 7.98 -3.78
CA ALA A 137 -10.10 9.27 -3.67
C ALA A 137 -9.25 10.41 -4.26
N ILE A 138 -7.94 10.47 -3.99
CA ILE A 138 -7.08 11.60 -4.40
C ILE A 138 -7.24 11.96 -5.90
N PRO A 139 -7.20 11.02 -6.86
CA PRO A 139 -7.34 11.32 -8.28
C PRO A 139 -8.74 11.82 -8.68
N LEU A 140 -9.77 11.52 -7.89
CA LEU A 140 -11.14 11.98 -8.13
C LEU A 140 -11.31 13.46 -7.78
N PHE A 141 -10.58 13.95 -6.78
CA PHE A 141 -10.63 15.34 -6.32
C PHE A 141 -9.52 16.21 -6.91
N ASN A 142 -8.35 15.63 -7.18
CA ASN A 142 -7.21 16.27 -7.82
C ASN A 142 -6.85 15.50 -9.11
N LYS A 143 -7.26 16.06 -10.26
CA LYS A 143 -7.19 15.40 -11.58
C LYS A 143 -5.79 15.45 -12.22
N HIS A 144 -4.74 15.80 -11.49
CA HIS A 144 -3.39 15.78 -12.05
C HIS A 144 -3.05 14.36 -12.56
N PRO A 145 -2.52 14.20 -13.79
CA PRO A 145 -2.30 12.88 -14.40
C PRO A 145 -1.36 11.97 -13.58
N SER A 146 -0.44 12.57 -12.81
CA SER A 146 0.42 11.78 -11.92
C SER A 146 -0.33 11.14 -10.74
N ASN A 147 -1.49 11.67 -10.34
CA ASN A 147 -2.29 11.08 -9.26
C ASN A 147 -2.88 9.72 -9.67
N LEU A 148 -3.02 9.45 -10.98
CA LEU A 148 -3.43 8.13 -11.47
C LEU A 148 -2.41 7.04 -11.08
N LEU A 149 -1.15 7.37 -10.77
CA LEU A 149 -0.20 6.42 -10.18
C LEU A 149 -0.65 5.92 -8.80
N LEU A 150 -1.40 6.71 -8.03
CA LEU A 150 -1.91 6.33 -6.71
C LEU A 150 -2.99 5.25 -6.81
N THR A 151 -3.80 5.22 -7.88
CA THR A 151 -4.75 4.13 -8.09
C THR A 151 -4.04 2.81 -8.35
N PHE A 152 -2.92 2.84 -9.09
CA PHE A 152 -2.08 1.65 -9.27
C PHE A 152 -1.44 1.18 -7.97
N VAL A 153 -0.98 2.09 -7.10
CA VAL A 153 -0.48 1.73 -5.77
C VAL A 153 -1.58 1.08 -4.94
N ALA A 154 -2.79 1.66 -4.91
CA ALA A 154 -3.93 1.09 -4.19
C ALA A 154 -4.29 -0.32 -4.69
N THR A 155 -4.39 -0.50 -6.01
CA THR A 155 -4.67 -1.81 -6.61
C THR A 155 -3.57 -2.82 -6.27
N ALA A 156 -2.29 -2.43 -6.36
CA ALA A 156 -1.18 -3.33 -6.06
C ALA A 156 -1.20 -3.77 -4.59
N VAL A 157 -1.43 -2.86 -3.65
CA VAL A 157 -1.51 -3.17 -2.21
C VAL A 157 -2.74 -4.04 -1.88
N LEU A 158 -3.87 -3.82 -2.55
CA LEU A 158 -5.06 -4.67 -2.43
C LEU A 158 -4.79 -6.11 -2.89
N VAL A 159 -4.18 -6.27 -4.07
CA VAL A 159 -3.82 -7.58 -4.61
C VAL A 159 -2.79 -8.27 -3.72
N GLU A 160 -1.74 -7.55 -3.32
CA GLU A 160 -0.72 -8.01 -2.37
C GLU A 160 -1.37 -8.60 -1.12
N SER A 161 -2.20 -7.80 -0.43
CA SER A 161 -2.83 -8.17 0.82
C SER A 161 -3.78 -9.37 0.64
N THR A 162 -4.61 -9.34 -0.41
CA THR A 162 -5.57 -10.42 -0.70
C THR A 162 -4.86 -11.75 -0.96
N PHE A 163 -3.80 -11.72 -1.77
CA PHE A 163 -3.05 -12.93 -2.12
C PHE A 163 -2.21 -13.43 -0.94
N ALA A 164 -1.75 -12.53 -0.06
CA ALA A 164 -1.09 -12.89 1.18
C ALA A 164 -2.04 -13.69 2.09
N PHE A 165 -3.29 -13.24 2.24
CA PHE A 165 -4.29 -13.98 3.02
C PHE A 165 -4.66 -15.32 2.40
N ILE A 166 -4.83 -15.37 1.07
CA ILE A 166 -5.11 -16.63 0.38
C ILE A 166 -3.96 -17.61 0.60
N TYR A 167 -2.71 -17.18 0.46
CA TYR A 167 -1.53 -18.01 0.69
C TYR A 167 -1.49 -18.59 2.10
N THR A 168 -1.70 -17.74 3.11
CA THR A 168 -1.56 -18.13 4.52
C THR A 168 -2.69 -19.03 5.00
N TYR A 169 -3.94 -18.73 4.66
CA TYR A 169 -5.10 -19.36 5.32
C TYR A 169 -5.96 -20.26 4.42
N ILE A 170 -5.88 -20.12 3.10
CA ILE A 170 -6.79 -20.84 2.19
C ILE A 170 -6.04 -21.87 1.33
N LEU A 171 -5.01 -21.41 0.62
CA LEU A 171 -4.26 -22.20 -0.35
C LEU A 171 -2.77 -21.87 -0.24
N ASN A 172 -2.02 -22.76 0.43
CA ASN A 172 -0.56 -22.69 0.52
C ASN A 172 0.11 -23.09 -0.82
N ILE A 173 -0.12 -22.28 -1.84
CA ILE A 173 0.47 -22.42 -3.17
C ILE A 173 1.41 -21.23 -3.37
N HIS A 174 2.69 -21.54 -3.62
CA HIS A 174 3.77 -20.55 -3.80
C HIS A 174 3.52 -19.49 -4.88
N PHE A 175 2.61 -19.76 -5.82
CA PHE A 175 2.13 -18.79 -6.79
C PHE A 175 1.50 -17.56 -6.14
N PHE A 176 0.66 -17.75 -5.11
CA PHE A 176 0.04 -16.63 -4.38
C PHE A 176 1.09 -15.79 -3.67
N LEU A 177 2.06 -16.45 -3.03
CA LEU A 177 3.19 -15.78 -2.39
C LEU A 177 4.02 -14.97 -3.39
N LEU A 178 4.33 -15.53 -4.57
CA LEU A 178 5.06 -14.83 -5.62
C LEU A 178 4.34 -13.54 -6.06
N ILE A 179 3.02 -13.61 -6.25
CA ILE A 179 2.21 -12.44 -6.61
C ILE A 179 2.21 -11.41 -5.50
N THR A 180 2.07 -11.82 -4.24
CA THR A 180 2.16 -10.92 -3.08
C THR A 180 3.45 -10.12 -3.11
N LEU A 181 4.59 -10.79 -3.24
CA LEU A 181 5.90 -10.13 -3.24
C LEU A 181 6.10 -9.22 -4.47
N LEU A 182 5.63 -9.65 -5.64
CA LEU A 182 5.68 -8.86 -6.86
C LEU A 182 4.87 -7.56 -6.70
N CYS A 183 3.63 -7.67 -6.22
CA CYS A 183 2.73 -6.53 -6.01
C CYS A 183 3.29 -5.58 -4.94
N ALA A 184 3.87 -6.11 -3.86
CA ALA A 184 4.51 -5.31 -2.82
C ALA A 184 5.70 -4.50 -3.36
N GLY A 185 6.50 -5.09 -4.25
CA GLY A 185 7.58 -4.41 -4.96
C GLY A 185 7.05 -3.34 -5.92
N ILE A 186 6.06 -3.67 -6.75
CA ILE A 186 5.43 -2.75 -7.70
C ILE A 186 4.83 -1.54 -6.97
N ALA A 187 4.12 -1.74 -5.86
CA ALA A 187 3.55 -0.66 -5.07
C ALA A 187 4.61 0.34 -4.62
N LYS A 188 5.76 -0.14 -4.11
CA LYS A 188 6.88 0.71 -3.68
C LYS A 188 7.53 1.45 -4.86
N VAL A 189 7.72 0.78 -6.00
CA VAL A 189 8.27 1.40 -7.22
C VAL A 189 7.36 2.53 -7.71
N ILE A 190 6.07 2.25 -7.87
CA ILE A 190 5.10 3.23 -8.37
C ILE A 190 4.95 4.38 -7.39
N PHE A 191 4.94 4.12 -6.08
CA PHE A 191 4.90 5.17 -5.07
C PHE A 191 6.17 6.04 -5.10
N GLY A 192 7.35 5.44 -5.24
CA GLY A 192 8.59 6.18 -5.43
C GLY A 192 8.57 7.05 -6.69
N MET A 193 8.10 6.52 -7.82
CA MET A 193 7.91 7.29 -9.05
C MET A 193 6.93 8.46 -8.86
N PHE A 194 5.83 8.24 -8.13
CA PHE A 194 4.89 9.29 -7.79
C PHE A 194 5.57 10.42 -7.01
N LEU A 195 6.35 10.08 -5.97
CA LEU A 195 7.09 11.08 -5.18
C LEU A 195 8.07 11.90 -6.02
N THR A 196 8.76 11.28 -6.97
CA THR A 196 9.66 12.03 -7.88
C THR A 196 8.93 13.05 -8.77
N ARG A 197 7.62 12.88 -8.96
CA ARG A 197 6.78 13.78 -9.77
C ARG A 197 5.95 14.75 -8.92
N LEU A 198 5.99 14.62 -7.60
CA LEU A 198 5.13 15.37 -6.68
C LEU A 198 5.26 16.89 -6.84
N GLU A 199 6.46 17.42 -7.09
CA GLU A 199 6.67 18.86 -7.31
C GLU A 199 6.00 19.39 -8.59
N SER A 200 5.88 18.56 -9.63
CA SER A 200 5.12 18.93 -10.83
C SER A 200 3.61 18.96 -10.57
N THR A 201 3.13 18.05 -9.71
CA THR A 201 1.73 17.95 -9.29
C THR A 201 1.27 19.17 -8.49
N LYS A 202 2.18 19.84 -7.76
CA LYS A 202 1.88 21.03 -6.96
C LYS A 202 1.62 22.31 -7.78
N LYS A 203 2.13 22.39 -9.02
CA LYS A 203 2.13 23.65 -9.81
C LYS A 203 0.87 23.89 -10.65
N ILE A 204 -0.01 22.90 -10.82
CA ILE A 204 -1.14 22.99 -11.76
C ILE A 204 -2.43 23.55 -11.10
N ASP A 205 -2.44 23.75 -9.79
CA ASP A 205 -3.66 24.13 -9.04
C ASP A 205 -4.10 25.60 -9.25
N ASP A 206 -3.24 26.48 -9.77
CA ASP A 206 -3.56 27.90 -9.97
C ASP A 206 -4.12 28.24 -11.37
N ASP A 207 -3.95 27.38 -12.39
CA ASP A 207 -4.26 27.71 -13.79
C ASP A 207 -5.50 26.98 -14.36
N TYR A 208 -6.22 26.20 -13.55
CA TYR A 208 -7.40 25.43 -13.99
C TYR A 208 -8.66 25.72 -13.16
N ILE A 209 -8.92 27.00 -12.86
CA ILE A 209 -10.23 27.50 -12.38
C ILE A 209 -10.81 28.47 -13.40
#